data_AF-A0A9E1N4Q9-F1
#
_entry.id   AF-A0A9E1N4Q9-F1
#
_cell.length_a   1.000
_cell.length_b   1.000
_cell.length_c   1.000
_cell.angle_alpha   90.00
_cell.angle_beta   90.00
_cell.angle_gamma   90.00
#
_symmetry.space_group_name_H-M   'P 1'
#
loop_
_entity.id
_entity.type
_entity.pdbx_description
1 polymer ?
#
loop_
_entity_poly.entity_id
_entity_poly.type
_entity_poly.pdbx_seq_one_letter_code
_entity_poly.pdbx_strand_id
1 'polypeptide(L)'
;MKIISLLLLLLLQPLHAQESAEKPRCLLLYSYHVGYAWNDGVDEGATRTLADQCTIRRFYLDSKRNPDPKTIRSKVDEVMGVVMAWQPDVMIAVDDNASK
;
A
#
# COMPACT_ATOMS: atom_id res chain seq x y z
N MET A 1 -30.50 39.22 28.91
CA MET A 1 -30.89 38.14 27.97
C MET A 1 -29.95 37.95 26.77
N LYS A 2 -29.37 39.00 26.17
CA LYS A 2 -28.46 38.84 25.01
C LYS A 2 -27.11 38.16 25.33
N ILE A 3 -26.56 38.35 26.53
CA ILE A 3 -25.23 37.80 26.93
C ILE A 3 -25.29 36.28 27.17
N ILE A 4 -26.37 35.78 27.80
CA ILE A 4 -26.59 34.34 28.00
C ILE A 4 -26.79 33.63 26.65
N SER A 5 -27.48 34.26 25.70
CA SER A 5 -27.64 33.73 24.35
C SER A 5 -26.31 33.65 23.57
N LEU A 6 -25.34 34.52 23.88
CA LEU A 6 -24.03 34.54 23.23
C LEU A 6 -23.10 33.46 23.81
N LEU A 7 -23.16 33.20 25.12
CA LEU A 7 -22.44 32.08 25.75
C LEU A 7 -22.95 30.71 25.32
N LEU A 8 -24.26 30.58 25.06
CA LEU A 8 -24.86 29.32 24.60
C LEU A 8 -24.46 28.97 23.15
N LEU A 9 -24.15 29.98 22.32
CA LEU A 9 -23.69 29.79 20.95
C LEU A 9 -22.22 29.34 20.85
N LEU A 10 -21.39 29.67 21.85
CA LEU A 10 -19.97 29.26 21.90
C LEU A 10 -19.78 27.79 22.34
N LEU A 11 -20.76 27.20 23.01
CA LEU A 11 -20.72 25.80 23.46
C LEU A 11 -21.12 24.79 22.36
N LEU A 12 -21.59 25.27 21.21
CA LEU A 12 -22.04 24.45 20.07
C LEU A 12 -20.99 24.31 18.96
N GLN A 13 -19.70 24.52 19.26
CA GLN A 13 -18.66 24.30 18.27
C GLN A 13 -18.51 22.78 18.07
N PRO A 14 -18.69 22.26 16.84
CA PRO A 14 -18.43 20.85 16.58
C PRO A 14 -16.97 20.57 16.90
N LEU A 15 -16.71 19.64 17.83
CA LEU A 15 -15.41 19.01 17.93
C LEU A 15 -15.12 18.40 16.57
N HIS A 16 -14.25 19.05 15.81
CA HIS A 16 -13.67 18.44 14.63
C HIS A 16 -12.78 17.33 15.16
N ALA A 17 -13.31 16.11 15.19
CA ALA A 17 -12.48 14.93 15.27
C ALA A 17 -11.53 15.04 14.07
N GLN A 18 -10.26 15.30 14.35
CA GLN A 18 -9.24 15.28 13.32
C GLN A 18 -9.11 13.83 12.88
N GLU A 19 -9.92 13.46 11.90
CA GLU A 19 -9.83 12.18 11.23
C GLU A 19 -8.45 12.18 10.57
N SER A 20 -7.50 11.46 11.16
CA SER A 20 -6.21 11.23 10.52
C SER A 20 -6.53 10.48 9.23
N ALA A 21 -6.46 11.18 8.09
CA ALA A 21 -6.68 10.57 6.80
C ALA A 21 -5.87 9.27 6.73
N GLU A 22 -6.55 8.16 6.43
CA GLU A 22 -5.89 6.86 6.34
C GLU A 22 -4.80 6.95 5.27
N LYS A 23 -3.58 6.51 5.59
CA LYS A 23 -2.48 6.51 4.63
C LYS A 23 -2.90 5.66 3.41
N PRO A 24 -2.65 6.12 2.17
CA PRO A 24 -2.91 5.31 0.99
C PRO A 24 -2.19 3.95 1.08
N ARG A 25 -2.66 2.96 0.35
CA ARG A 25 -2.14 1.59 0.35
C ARG A 25 -1.24 1.37 -0.86
N CYS A 26 0.03 1.08 -0.61
CA CYS A 26 1.01 0.76 -1.64
C CYS A 26 1.25 -0.75 -1.70
N LEU A 27 0.98 -1.37 -2.85
CA LEU A 27 1.41 -2.74 -3.14
C LEU A 27 2.70 -2.73 -3.95
N LEU A 28 3.80 -3.19 -3.35
CA LEU A 28 5.06 -3.43 -4.04
C LEU A 28 5.06 -4.86 -4.61
N LEU A 29 5.05 -4.99 -5.93
CA LEU A 29 5.02 -6.26 -6.64
C LEU A 29 6.38 -6.55 -7.29
N TYR A 30 7.06 -7.59 -6.82
CA TYR A 30 8.40 -7.94 -7.25
C TYR A 30 8.42 -9.13 -8.20
N SER A 31 9.21 -9.02 -9.27
CA SER A 31 9.47 -10.13 -10.21
C SER A 31 10.19 -11.31 -9.55
N TYR A 32 11.13 -11.01 -8.66
CA TYR A 32 12.04 -11.96 -7.99
C TYR A 32 11.51 -12.39 -6.63
N HIS A 33 12.15 -13.39 -6.01
CA HIS A 33 12.04 -13.68 -4.59
C HIS A 33 12.96 -12.76 -3.76
N VAL A 34 12.74 -12.69 -2.45
CA VAL A 34 13.68 -12.03 -1.52
C VAL A 34 15.07 -12.69 -1.53
N GLY A 35 16.13 -11.93 -1.25
CA GLY A 35 17.50 -12.44 -1.12
C GLY A 35 18.41 -12.14 -2.31
N TYR A 36 17.87 -11.53 -3.38
CA TYR A 36 18.69 -10.94 -4.44
C TYR A 36 19.07 -9.52 -4.04
N ALA A 37 20.36 -9.25 -3.85
CA ALA A 37 20.85 -7.99 -3.28
C ALA A 37 20.30 -6.73 -3.99
N TRP A 38 20.17 -6.74 -5.32
CA TRP A 38 19.59 -5.61 -6.06
C TRP A 38 18.10 -5.42 -5.77
N ASN A 39 17.33 -6.53 -5.68
CA ASN A 39 15.90 -6.51 -5.42
C ASN A 39 15.64 -6.04 -3.98
N ASP A 40 16.42 -6.56 -3.04
CA ASP A 40 16.31 -6.20 -1.62
C ASP A 40 16.71 -4.73 -1.39
N GLY A 41 17.72 -4.23 -2.11
CA GLY A 41 18.08 -2.82 -2.08
C GLY A 41 16.97 -1.90 -2.62
N VAL A 42 16.25 -2.33 -3.66
CA VAL A 42 15.07 -1.61 -4.17
C VAL A 42 13.94 -1.62 -3.13
N ASP A 43 13.68 -2.75 -2.49
CA ASP A 43 12.68 -2.85 -1.43
C ASP A 43 13.01 -1.96 -0.23
N GLU A 44 14.25 -1.95 0.23
CA GLU A 44 14.69 -1.08 1.33
C GLU A 44 14.51 0.39 0.96
N GLY A 45 14.95 0.79 -0.24
CA GLY A 45 14.81 2.16 -0.72
C GLY A 45 13.35 2.60 -0.84
N ALA A 46 12.49 1.76 -1.42
CA ALA A 46 11.06 2.01 -1.54
C ALA A 46 10.40 2.12 -0.16
N THR A 47 10.68 1.16 0.72
CA THR A 47 10.14 1.12 2.09
C THR A 47 10.50 2.37 2.87
N ARG A 48 11.79 2.76 2.86
CA ARG A 48 12.25 3.97 3.56
C ARG A 48 11.61 5.23 3.02
N THR A 49 11.47 5.34 1.70
CA THR A 49 10.91 6.54 1.05
C THR A 49 9.41 6.66 1.28
N LEU A 50 8.71 5.52 1.36
CA LEU A 50 7.25 5.47 1.40
C LEU A 50 6.66 5.23 2.80
N ALA A 51 7.49 4.96 3.83
CA ALA A 51 7.03 4.61 5.18
C ALA A 51 6.00 5.60 5.78
N ASP A 52 6.21 6.90 5.55
CA ASP A 52 5.30 7.95 6.02
C ASP A 52 4.21 8.33 5.02
N GLN A 53 4.31 7.84 3.78
CA GLN A 53 3.42 8.18 2.69
C GLN A 53 2.30 7.16 2.51
N CYS A 54 2.58 5.86 2.71
CA CYS A 54 1.59 4.81 2.53
C CYS A 54 1.77 3.62 3.47
N THR A 55 0.68 2.88 3.67
CA THR A 55 0.70 1.55 4.26
C THR A 55 1.20 0.56 3.20
N ILE A 56 2.36 -0.06 3.43
CA ILE A 56 3.04 -0.89 2.43
C ILE A 56 2.70 -2.37 2.62
N ARG A 57 2.36 -3.05 1.52
CA ARG A 57 2.43 -4.52 1.41
C ARG A 57 3.34 -4.91 0.26
N ARG A 58 3.91 -6.11 0.36
CA ARG A 58 4.81 -6.69 -0.63
C ARG A 58 4.25 -7.99 -1.17
N PHE A 59 4.47 -8.25 -2.44
CA PHE A 59 4.21 -9.54 -3.06
C PHE A 59 5.38 -9.91 -3.97
N TYR A 60 5.82 -11.16 -3.91
CA TYR A 60 6.93 -11.68 -4.71
C TYR A 60 6.39 -12.76 -5.65
N LEU A 61 6.46 -12.52 -6.95
CA LEU A 61 6.05 -13.49 -7.96
C LEU A 61 6.96 -14.72 -7.98
N ASP A 62 8.23 -14.53 -7.63
CA ASP A 62 9.26 -15.57 -7.72
C ASP A 62 9.31 -16.25 -9.10
N SER A 63 9.05 -15.45 -10.12
CA SER A 63 8.86 -15.91 -11.51
C SER A 63 10.18 -16.32 -12.18
N LYS A 64 11.32 -15.91 -11.61
CA LYS A 64 12.65 -16.24 -12.14
C LYS A 64 13.16 -17.58 -11.63
N ARG A 65 12.83 -17.98 -10.39
CA ARG A 65 13.10 -19.35 -9.90
C ARG A 65 12.06 -20.34 -10.40
N ASN A 66 10.82 -19.88 -10.65
CA ASN A 66 9.72 -20.71 -11.13
C ASN A 66 9.15 -20.18 -12.46
N PRO A 67 9.86 -20.36 -13.60
CA PRO A 67 9.46 -19.81 -14.89
C PRO A 67 8.29 -20.55 -15.55
N ASP A 68 7.80 -21.64 -14.95
CA ASP A 68 6.68 -22.39 -15.50
C ASP A 68 5.42 -21.51 -15.60
N PRO A 69 4.77 -21.42 -16.78
CA PRO A 69 3.61 -20.57 -16.97
C PRO A 69 2.41 -20.89 -16.06
N LYS A 70 2.24 -22.15 -15.60
CA LYS A 70 1.16 -22.49 -14.67
C LYS A 70 1.49 -21.97 -13.28
N THR A 71 2.74 -22.09 -12.84
CA THR A 71 3.20 -21.52 -11.56
C THR A 71 3.06 -20.00 -11.56
N ILE A 72 3.47 -19.34 -12.64
CA ILE A 72 3.31 -17.88 -12.78
C ILE A 72 1.83 -17.50 -12.73
N ARG A 73 0.95 -18.20 -13.46
CA ARG A 73 -0.50 -17.93 -13.39
C ARG A 73 -1.06 -18.10 -11.98
N SER A 74 -0.68 -19.16 -11.27
CA SER A 74 -1.09 -19.35 -9.88
C SER A 74 -0.65 -18.18 -8.99
N LYS A 75 0.57 -17.66 -9.19
CA LYS A 75 1.07 -16.49 -8.45
C LYS A 75 0.36 -15.19 -8.81
N VAL A 76 -0.03 -15.04 -10.08
CA VAL A 76 -0.87 -13.94 -10.54
C VAL A 76 -2.24 -14.00 -9.88
N ASP A 77 -2.88 -15.17 -9.85
CA ASP A 77 -4.17 -15.36 -9.18
C ASP A 77 -4.09 -15.04 -7.68
N GLU A 78 -3.00 -15.45 -7.01
CA GLU A 78 -2.73 -15.10 -5.61
C GLU A 78 -2.63 -13.57 -5.39
N VAL A 79 -1.83 -12.86 -6.19
CA VAL A 79 -1.71 -11.39 -6.03
C VAL A 79 -3.00 -10.67 -6.42
N MET A 80 -3.75 -11.17 -7.40
CA MET A 80 -5.07 -10.62 -7.74
C MET A 80 -6.05 -10.78 -6.59
N GLY A 81 -6.01 -11.89 -5.85
CA GLY A 81 -6.75 -12.05 -4.61
C GLY A 81 -6.39 -10.98 -3.56
N VAL A 82 -5.10 -10.67 -3.42
CA VAL A 82 -4.63 -9.57 -2.56
C VAL A 82 -5.16 -8.22 -3.03
N VAL A 83 -5.11 -7.95 -4.34
CA VAL A 83 -5.60 -6.68 -4.92
C VAL A 83 -7.10 -6.50 -4.69
N MET A 84 -7.91 -7.55 -4.89
CA MET A 84 -9.36 -7.47 -4.69
C MET A 84 -9.73 -7.29 -3.22
N ALA A 85 -9.04 -7.99 -2.31
CA ALA A 85 -9.34 -7.93 -0.88
C ALA A 85 -8.79 -6.67 -0.21
N TRP A 86 -7.58 -6.25 -0.58
CA TRP A 86 -6.87 -5.15 0.05
C TRP A 86 -6.99 -3.82 -0.70
N GLN A 87 -7.47 -3.82 -1.95
CA GLN A 87 -7.74 -2.63 -2.78
C GLN A 87 -6.61 -1.58 -2.73
N PRO A 88 -5.36 -1.90 -3.12
CA PRO A 88 -4.28 -0.93 -3.08
C PRO A 88 -4.60 0.31 -3.91
N ASP A 89 -4.27 1.50 -3.38
CA ASP A 89 -4.45 2.77 -4.08
C ASP A 89 -3.36 2.97 -5.14
N VAL A 90 -2.17 2.41 -4.89
CA VAL A 90 -1.04 2.42 -5.82
C VAL A 90 -0.40 1.03 -5.86
N MET A 91 -0.08 0.55 -7.06
CA MET A 91 0.73 -0.64 -7.26
C MET A 91 2.03 -0.25 -7.95
N ILE A 92 3.16 -0.74 -7.42
CA ILE A 92 4.49 -0.50 -7.95
C ILE A 92 5.04 -1.84 -8.41
N ALA A 93 5.08 -2.05 -9.71
CA ALA A 93 5.71 -3.20 -10.33
C ALA A 93 7.23 -3.00 -10.38
N VAL A 94 7.98 -3.97 -9.87
CA VAL A 94 9.44 -3.93 -9.80
C VAL A 94 10.01 -5.00 -10.72
N ASP A 95 10.73 -4.53 -11.74
CA ASP A 95 11.40 -5.31 -12.79
C ASP A 95 10.43 -5.93 -13.83
N ASP A 96 10.96 -6.70 -14.77
CA ASP A 96 10.32 -7.06 -16.03
C ASP A 96 9.05 -7.91 -15.88
N ASN A 97 9.07 -8.94 -15.02
CA ASN A 97 7.98 -9.91 -14.96
C ASN A 97 6.79 -9.39 -14.15
N ALA A 98 7.01 -8.49 -13.20
CA ALA A 98 5.96 -7.78 -12.47
C ALA A 98 5.23 -6.74 -13.36
N SER A 99 5.88 -6.29 -14.44
CA SER A 99 5.37 -5.25 -15.33
C SER A 99 4.69 -5.79 -16.60
N LYS A 100 4.48 -7.10 -16.71
CA LYS A 100 3.88 -7.81 -17.85
C LYS A 100 2.57 -8.45 -17.47
#